data_AF-A0AAN9PAA9-F1
#
_entry.id   AF-A0AAN9PAA9-F1
#
_cell.length_a   1.000
_cell.length_b   1.000
_cell.length_c   1.000
_cell.angle_alpha   90.00
_cell.angle_beta   90.00
_cell.angle_gamma   90.00
#
_symmetry.space_group_name_H-M   'P 1'
#
loop_
_entity.id
_entity.type
_entity.pdbx_description
1 polymer ?
#
loop_
_entity_poly.entity_id
_entity_poly.type
_entity_poly.pdbx_seq_one_letter_code
_entity_poly.pdbx_strand_id
1 'polypeptide(L)'
;MRIGADRLCMPSPSIDQFINAIKQIVVANKRWVPPPGKGSLYIRPLLIGTRALLGVAPAPDFTFLIYCSPVNFYHKDPVLNWKVEDKLYRAIPGNGGTGEIKSVTNYAPKYGLQLFEHEYPPFIINHEKTKTHEILRQNSTAVVITAAKYDSRGQFCVS
;
A
#
# COMPACT_ATOMS: atom_id res chain seq x y z
N MET A 1 4.92 2.51 -9.86
CA MET A 1 4.91 1.20 -10.53
C MET A 1 6.32 0.80 -10.93
N ARG A 2 7.02 1.57 -11.79
CA ARG A 2 8.41 1.32 -12.24
C ARG A 2 9.36 0.78 -11.17
N ILE A 3 9.61 1.53 -10.09
CA ILE A 3 10.51 1.11 -8.99
C ILE A 3 10.17 -0.30 -8.44
N GLY A 4 8.87 -0.60 -8.28
CA GLY A 4 8.43 -1.91 -7.81
C GLY A 4 8.59 -3.01 -8.84
N ALA A 5 8.37 -2.69 -10.12
CA ALA A 5 8.58 -3.61 -11.22
C ALA A 5 10.08 -3.96 -11.35
N ASP A 6 10.95 -2.96 -11.32
CA ASP A 6 12.41 -3.15 -11.38
C ASP A 6 12.90 -4.06 -10.25
N ARG A 7 12.41 -3.81 -9.02
CA ARG A 7 12.74 -4.63 -7.84
C ARG A 7 12.22 -6.07 -7.92
N LEU A 8 11.16 -6.31 -8.68
CA LEU A 8 10.58 -7.64 -8.91
C LEU A 8 10.98 -8.24 -10.26
N CYS A 9 11.98 -7.68 -10.94
CA CYS A 9 12.45 -8.13 -12.25
C CYS A 9 11.34 -8.16 -13.33
N MET A 10 10.44 -7.17 -13.32
CA MET A 10 9.34 -7.04 -14.27
C MET A 10 9.55 -5.82 -15.19
N PRO A 11 9.26 -5.93 -16.50
CA PRO A 11 9.23 -4.79 -17.40
C PRO A 11 8.00 -3.93 -17.10
N SER A 12 8.22 -2.69 -16.66
CA SER A 12 7.12 -1.73 -16.45
C SER A 12 6.69 -1.04 -17.75
N PRO A 13 5.40 -0.67 -17.89
CA PRO A 13 4.97 0.20 -18.99
C PRO A 13 5.66 1.56 -18.91
N SER A 14 5.84 2.21 -20.05
CA SER A 14 6.32 3.59 -20.09
C SER A 14 5.32 4.53 -19.39
N ILE A 15 5.78 5.73 -19.01
CA ILE A 15 4.90 6.72 -18.38
C ILE A 15 3.71 7.05 -19.28
N ASP A 16 3.96 7.21 -20.58
CA ASP A 16 2.92 7.53 -21.56
C ASP A 16 1.91 6.39 -21.73
N GLN A 17 2.39 5.15 -21.84
CA GLN A 17 1.52 3.96 -21.90
C GLN A 17 0.63 3.87 -20.65
N PHE A 18 1.22 4.07 -19.47
CA PHE A 18 0.52 4.01 -18.20
C PHE A 18 -0.57 5.09 -18.09
N ILE A 19 -0.22 6.35 -18.39
CA ILE A 19 -1.17 7.47 -18.33
C ILE A 19 -2.27 7.34 -19.37
N ASN A 20 -1.93 6.91 -20.60
CA ASN A 20 -2.91 6.69 -21.65
C ASN A 20 -3.91 5.59 -21.25
N ALA A 21 -3.42 4.45 -20.75
CA ALA A 21 -4.28 3.36 -20.30
C ALA A 21 -5.24 3.79 -19.17
N ILE A 22 -4.76 4.58 -18.20
CA ILE A 22 -5.62 5.14 -17.14
C ILE A 22 -6.71 6.02 -17.72
N LYS A 23 -6.36 6.96 -18.62
CA LYS A 23 -7.34 7.85 -19.25
C LYS A 23 -8.42 7.07 -19.99
N GLN A 24 -8.03 6.09 -20.80
CA GLN A 24 -8.97 5.25 -21.54
C GLN A 24 -9.93 4.51 -20.60
N ILE A 25 -9.43 3.95 -19.50
CA ILE A 25 -10.26 3.22 -18.55
C ILE A 25 -11.23 4.12 -17.80
N VAL A 26 -10.79 5.32 -17.41
CA VAL A 26 -11.69 6.30 -16.77
C VAL A 26 -12.80 6.71 -17.74
N VAL A 27 -12.47 6.96 -19.01
CA VAL A 27 -13.47 7.31 -20.04
C VAL A 27 -14.45 6.15 -20.26
N ALA A 28 -13.95 4.93 -20.41
CA ALA A 28 -14.78 3.73 -20.61
C ALA A 28 -15.72 3.46 -19.40
N ASN A 29 -15.31 3.85 -18.20
CA ASN A 29 -16.05 3.64 -16.96
C ASN A 29 -16.69 4.92 -16.41
N LYS A 30 -16.87 5.96 -17.24
CA LYS A 30 -17.43 7.25 -16.80
C LYS A 30 -18.78 7.12 -16.07
N ARG A 31 -19.63 6.18 -16.49
CA ARG A 31 -20.93 5.89 -15.85
C ARG A 31 -20.84 5.41 -14.40
N TRP A 32 -19.67 4.88 -13.99
CA TRP A 32 -19.41 4.40 -12.64
C TRP A 32 -18.74 5.44 -11.75
N VAL A 33 -18.41 6.62 -12.29
CA VAL A 33 -17.81 7.71 -11.51
C VAL A 33 -18.88 8.28 -10.58
N PRO A 34 -18.69 8.23 -9.24
CA PRO A 34 -19.65 8.82 -8.32
C PRO A 34 -19.82 10.33 -8.56
N PRO A 35 -21.03 10.88 -8.34
CA PRO A 35 -21.24 12.32 -8.38
C PRO A 35 -20.33 13.05 -7.38
N PRO A 36 -20.02 14.34 -7.62
CA PRO A 36 -19.25 15.15 -6.67
C PRO A 36 -19.78 15.04 -5.24
N GLY A 37 -18.89 14.76 -4.29
CA GLY A 37 -19.24 14.62 -2.87
C GLY A 37 -19.86 13.27 -2.46
N LYS A 38 -20.08 12.33 -3.40
CA LYS A 38 -20.65 11.00 -3.09
C LYS A 38 -19.62 9.86 -3.08
N GLY A 39 -18.36 10.16 -3.40
CA GLY A 39 -17.27 9.19 -3.42
C GLY A 39 -16.26 9.49 -4.52
N SER A 40 -15.51 8.47 -4.91
CA SER A 40 -14.54 8.54 -6.00
C SER A 40 -14.50 7.24 -6.79
N LEU A 41 -14.01 7.29 -8.03
CA LEU A 41 -13.68 6.08 -8.78
C LEU A 41 -12.26 5.65 -8.40
N TYR A 42 -12.16 4.56 -7.65
CA TYR A 42 -10.88 3.96 -7.32
C TYR A 42 -10.30 3.28 -8.55
N ILE A 43 -9.02 3.55 -8.86
CA ILE A 43 -8.30 2.95 -9.99
C ILE A 43 -7.16 2.11 -9.43
N ARG A 44 -7.09 0.83 -9.81
CA ARG A 44 -6.03 -0.09 -9.41
C ARG A 44 -5.29 -0.65 -10.63
N PRO A 45 -4.12 -0.09 -10.96
CA PRO A 45 -3.18 -0.71 -11.88
C PRO A 45 -2.43 -1.87 -11.21
N LEU A 46 -2.25 -2.97 -11.94
CA LEU A 46 -1.51 -4.17 -11.54
C LEU A 46 -0.57 -4.60 -12.66
N LEU A 47 0.57 -5.14 -12.27
CA LEU A 47 1.52 -5.79 -13.16
C LEU A 47 1.78 -7.19 -12.62
N ILE A 48 1.53 -8.21 -13.42
CA ILE A 48 1.53 -9.62 -13.01
C ILE A 48 2.32 -10.42 -14.05
N GLY A 49 3.21 -11.31 -13.61
CA GLY A 49 3.80 -12.33 -14.49
C GLY A 49 2.78 -13.41 -14.79
N THR A 50 2.47 -13.66 -16.06
CA THR A 50 1.29 -14.46 -16.45
C THR A 50 1.60 -15.73 -17.23
N ARG A 51 2.78 -15.85 -17.84
CA ARG A 51 3.17 -17.09 -18.52
C ARG A 51 3.62 -18.15 -17.50
N ALA A 52 3.08 -19.36 -17.67
CA ALA A 52 3.41 -20.51 -16.82
C ALA A 52 4.91 -20.83 -16.87
N LEU A 53 5.52 -20.94 -15.70
CA LEU A 53 6.92 -21.33 -15.50
C LEU A 53 7.03 -22.03 -14.15
N LEU A 54 7.55 -23.26 -14.12
CA LEU A 54 7.78 -24.00 -12.86
C LEU A 54 9.09 -23.61 -12.18
N GLY A 55 10.08 -23.16 -12.95
CA GLY A 55 11.36 -22.71 -12.41
C GLY A 55 11.25 -21.38 -11.65
N VAL A 56 12.10 -21.20 -10.65
CA VAL A 56 12.22 -19.93 -9.91
C VAL A 56 13.03 -18.94 -10.74
N ALA A 57 12.34 -18.23 -11.63
CA ALA A 57 12.92 -17.18 -12.48
C ALA A 57 11.85 -16.13 -12.81
N PRO A 58 12.24 -14.94 -13.32
CA PRO A 58 11.28 -13.95 -13.80
C PRO A 58 10.32 -14.55 -14.83
N ALA A 59 9.04 -14.17 -14.74
CA ALA A 59 8.06 -14.63 -15.71
C ALA A 59 8.46 -14.15 -17.12
N PRO A 60 8.23 -14.96 -18.15
CA PRO A 60 8.68 -14.59 -19.48
C PRO A 60 7.63 -13.74 -20.23
N ASP A 61 6.37 -13.69 -19.75
CA ASP A 61 5.36 -12.69 -20.15
C ASP A 61 4.73 -12.03 -18.93
N PHE A 62 4.29 -10.79 -19.11
CA PHE A 62 3.64 -9.97 -18.09
C PHE A 62 2.36 -9.33 -18.61
N THR A 63 1.35 -9.26 -17.75
CA THR A 63 0.10 -8.58 -18.03
C THR A 63 0.00 -7.31 -17.19
N PHE A 64 -0.15 -6.17 -17.87
CA PHE A 64 -0.55 -4.92 -17.25
C PHE A 64 -2.08 -4.81 -17.30
N LEU A 65 -2.70 -4.90 -16.13
CA LEU A 65 -4.16 -4.86 -15.94
C LEU A 65 -4.51 -3.63 -15.12
N ILE A 66 -5.66 -3.02 -15.39
CA ILE A 66 -6.22 -1.99 -14.53
C ILE A 66 -7.69 -2.32 -14.32
N TYR A 67 -8.13 -2.36 -13.06
CA TYR A 67 -9.54 -2.38 -12.72
C TYR A 67 -9.93 -1.11 -11.97
N CYS A 68 -11.23 -0.82 -11.96
CA CYS A 68 -11.77 0.30 -11.22
C CYS A 68 -13.00 -0.09 -10.41
N SER A 69 -13.23 0.59 -9.30
CA SER A 69 -14.42 0.39 -8.46
C SER A 69 -14.88 1.74 -7.92
N PRO A 70 -16.18 2.08 -7.97
CA PRO A 70 -16.69 3.19 -7.17
C PRO A 70 -16.46 2.89 -5.69
N VAL A 71 -15.98 3.88 -4.94
CA VAL A 71 -15.77 3.78 -3.50
C VAL A 71 -16.33 5.00 -2.79
N ASN A 72 -16.89 4.78 -1.61
CA ASN A 72 -17.32 5.84 -0.71
C ASN A 72 -16.18 6.21 0.26
N PHE A 73 -16.40 7.20 1.13
CA PHE A 73 -15.47 7.55 2.19
C PHE A 73 -15.19 6.34 3.10
N TYR A 74 -13.92 5.97 3.22
CA TYR A 74 -13.48 4.79 3.97
C TYR A 74 -13.72 4.90 5.47
N HIS A 75 -13.69 6.11 6.02
CA HIS A 75 -13.78 6.36 7.45
C HIS A 75 -14.96 7.28 7.73
N LYS A 76 -15.94 6.76 8.47
CA LYS A 76 -17.02 7.56 9.04
C LYS A 76 -16.60 8.19 10.36
N ASP A 77 -15.77 7.49 11.12
CA ASP A 77 -15.18 7.99 12.35
C ASP A 77 -13.83 8.67 12.09
N PRO A 78 -13.58 9.83 12.73
CA PRO A 78 -12.32 10.56 12.57
C PRO A 78 -11.18 9.89 13.34
N VAL A 79 -11.48 9.01 14.29
CA VAL A 79 -10.50 8.34 15.16
C VAL A 79 -10.40 6.87 14.76
N LEU A 80 -9.16 6.41 14.63
CA LEU A 80 -8.84 5.01 14.34
C LEU A 80 -8.19 4.40 15.59
N ASN A 81 -8.66 3.22 16.03
CA ASN A 81 -8.03 2.46 17.11
C ASN A 81 -6.85 1.66 16.55
N TRP A 82 -5.67 1.85 17.13
CA TRP A 82 -4.40 1.32 16.62
C TRP A 82 -3.84 0.28 17.58
N LYS A 83 -3.31 -0.82 17.03
CA LYS A 83 -2.50 -1.78 17.78
C LYS A 83 -1.08 -1.75 17.26
N VAL A 84 -0.13 -1.61 18.19
CA VAL A 84 1.29 -1.79 17.90
C VAL A 84 1.57 -3.28 17.92
N GLU A 85 2.18 -3.79 16.85
CA GLU A 85 2.60 -5.18 16.72
C GLU A 85 4.12 -5.27 16.83
N ASP A 86 4.57 -6.08 17.80
CA ASP A 86 5.98 -6.24 18.18
C ASP A 86 6.55 -7.61 17.83
N LYS A 87 5.70 -8.60 17.53
CA LYS A 87 6.13 -9.98 17.26
C LYS A 87 6.35 -10.24 15.78
N LEU A 88 5.71 -9.46 14.92
CA LEU A 88 5.68 -9.69 13.49
C LEU A 88 6.13 -8.47 12.71
N TYR A 89 7.08 -8.71 11.82
CA TYR A 89 7.68 -7.69 10.99
C TYR A 89 7.05 -7.73 9.60
N ARG A 90 6.43 -6.63 9.20
CA ARG A 90 5.92 -6.46 7.83
C ARG A 90 7.02 -6.41 6.78
N ALA A 91 8.14 -5.78 7.13
CA ALA A 91 9.27 -5.57 6.25
C ALA A 91 10.56 -5.61 7.07
N ILE A 92 11.67 -5.85 6.39
CA ILE A 92 13.01 -5.76 6.98
C ILE A 92 13.72 -4.52 6.43
N PRO A 93 14.53 -3.83 7.26
CA PRO A 93 15.29 -2.68 6.81
C PRO A 93 16.42 -3.06 5.83
N GLY A 94 16.83 -2.10 5.03
CA GLY A 94 17.92 -2.24 4.05
C GLY A 94 17.50 -2.92 2.74
N ASN A 95 18.50 -3.23 1.91
CA ASN A 95 18.30 -3.64 0.52
C ASN A 95 17.82 -5.09 0.32
N GLY A 96 17.54 -5.82 1.40
CA GLY A 96 17.13 -7.24 1.35
C GLY A 96 15.62 -7.44 1.20
N GLY A 97 14.80 -6.46 1.60
CA GLY A 97 13.34 -6.60 1.64
C GLY A 97 12.62 -6.09 0.39
N THR A 98 11.28 -6.23 0.40
CA THR A 98 10.37 -5.60 -0.56
C THR A 98 9.50 -4.50 0.07
N GLY A 99 9.75 -4.11 1.32
CA GLY A 99 8.87 -3.22 2.10
C GLY A 99 8.61 -1.85 1.47
N GLU A 100 9.55 -1.32 0.70
CA GLU A 100 9.46 -0.01 0.04
C GLU A 100 8.62 -0.03 -1.25
N ILE A 101 8.29 -1.22 -1.78
CA ILE A 101 7.53 -1.37 -3.02
C ILE A 101 6.11 -1.88 -2.75
N LYS A 102 5.17 -1.58 -3.65
CA LYS A 102 3.80 -2.12 -3.58
C LYS A 102 3.75 -3.54 -4.16
N SER A 103 4.33 -4.51 -3.45
CA SER A 103 4.31 -5.94 -3.80
C SER A 103 3.27 -6.70 -2.97
N VAL A 104 2.58 -7.68 -3.58
CA VAL A 104 1.66 -8.59 -2.88
C VAL A 104 2.33 -9.33 -1.72
N THR A 105 3.64 -9.58 -1.83
CA THR A 105 4.47 -10.24 -0.81
C THR A 105 4.47 -9.49 0.53
N ASN A 106 4.21 -8.17 0.53
CA ASN A 106 4.14 -7.36 1.75
C ASN A 106 2.75 -7.37 2.42
N TYR A 107 1.72 -7.87 1.73
CA TYR A 107 0.34 -7.86 2.22
C TYR A 107 -0.13 -9.26 2.62
N ALA A 108 0.28 -10.29 1.89
CA ALA A 108 -0.15 -11.68 2.14
C ALA A 108 0.14 -12.15 3.59
N PRO A 109 1.32 -11.91 4.19
CA PRO A 109 1.61 -12.37 5.55
C PRO A 109 0.68 -11.78 6.61
N LYS A 110 0.10 -10.60 6.37
CA LYS A 110 -0.79 -9.92 7.32
C LYS A 110 -2.11 -10.66 7.52
N TYR A 111 -2.60 -11.38 6.51
CA TYR A 111 -3.89 -12.05 6.58
C TYR A 111 -3.88 -13.31 7.43
N GLY A 112 -2.74 -14.01 7.56
CA GLY A 112 -2.61 -15.11 8.51
C GLY A 112 -2.97 -14.66 9.93
N LEU A 113 -2.40 -13.54 10.37
CA LEU A 113 -2.67 -12.94 11.68
C LEU A 113 -4.13 -12.57 11.91
N GLN A 114 -4.74 -11.90 10.94
CA GLN A 114 -6.11 -11.42 11.08
C GLN A 114 -7.14 -12.56 11.12
N LEU A 115 -6.82 -13.73 10.53
CA LEU A 115 -7.71 -14.88 10.51
C LEU A 115 -7.60 -15.74 11.78
N PHE A 116 -6.45 -15.78 12.44
CA PHE A 116 -6.25 -16.60 13.64
C PHE A 116 -6.62 -15.91 14.96
N GLU A 117 -6.69 -14.59 14.98
CA GLU A 117 -7.02 -13.82 16.18
C GLU A 117 -8.28 -12.97 15.96
N HIS A 118 -9.44 -13.46 16.45
CA HIS A 118 -10.75 -12.81 16.32
C HIS A 118 -10.83 -11.37 16.88
N GLU A 119 -9.86 -10.96 17.70
CA GLU A 119 -9.75 -9.61 18.29
C GLU A 119 -8.73 -8.69 17.59
N TYR A 120 -8.12 -9.09 16.48
CA TYR A 120 -7.14 -8.22 15.84
C TYR A 120 -7.80 -7.00 15.19
N PRO A 121 -7.47 -5.77 15.63
CA PRO A 121 -8.01 -4.58 15.01
C PRO A 121 -7.53 -4.47 13.56
N PRO A 122 -8.34 -3.86 12.67
CA PRO A 122 -8.01 -3.77 11.24
C PRO A 122 -6.70 -3.00 10.97
N PHE A 123 -6.28 -2.15 11.91
CA PHE A 123 -5.12 -1.27 11.80
C PHE A 123 -3.99 -1.70 12.72
N ILE A 124 -2.94 -2.26 12.11
CA ILE A 124 -1.71 -2.65 12.78
C ILE A 124 -0.61 -1.68 12.39
N ILE A 125 0.08 -1.13 13.39
CA ILE A 125 1.35 -0.44 13.21
C ILE A 125 2.45 -1.45 13.47
N ASN A 126 3.38 -1.58 12.53
CA ASN A 126 4.53 -2.46 12.74
C ASN A 126 5.64 -1.67 13.43
N HIS A 127 6.25 -2.29 14.44
CA HIS A 127 7.41 -1.76 15.11
C HIS A 127 8.69 -2.10 14.32
N GLU A 128 9.39 -1.11 13.78
CA GLU A 128 10.75 -1.30 13.25
C GLU A 128 11.76 -0.99 14.35
N LYS A 129 12.34 -2.03 14.97
CA LYS A 129 13.51 -1.87 15.84
C LYS A 129 14.74 -1.65 14.97
N THR A 130 15.20 -0.41 14.86
CA THR A 130 16.59 -0.15 14.45
C THR A 130 17.49 -0.20 15.68
N LYS A 131 18.77 -0.58 15.53
CA LYS A 131 19.72 -0.77 16.66
C LYS A 131 19.91 0.45 17.57
N THR A 132 19.33 1.61 17.24
CA THR A 132 19.58 2.88 17.91
C THR A 132 18.32 3.70 18.25
N HIS A 133 17.15 3.48 17.62
CA HIS A 133 15.91 4.22 17.91
C HIS A 133 14.63 3.40 17.63
N GLU A 134 13.57 3.67 18.40
CA GLU A 134 12.19 3.21 18.14
C GLU A 134 11.48 4.23 17.23
N ILE A 135 11.03 3.79 16.05
CA ILE A 135 10.32 4.65 15.09
C ILE A 135 9.09 3.90 14.58
N LEU A 136 7.91 4.45 14.82
CA LEU A 136 6.66 3.99 14.19
C LEU A 136 6.61 4.51 12.75
N ARG A 137 6.77 3.64 11.75
CA ARG A 137 6.89 4.07 10.34
C ARG A 137 5.64 3.87 9.50
N GLN A 138 4.88 2.79 9.71
CA GLN A 138 3.83 2.40 8.77
C GLN A 138 2.65 1.70 9.45
N ASN A 139 1.45 2.10 9.03
CA ASN A 139 0.21 1.34 9.23
C ASN A 139 0.04 0.40 8.03
N SER A 140 -0.43 -0.83 8.25
CA SER A 140 -0.98 -1.80 7.28
C SER A 140 -0.84 -1.52 5.78
N THR A 141 -1.33 -0.38 5.27
CA THR A 141 -1.16 0.09 3.88
C THR A 141 -0.80 1.58 3.74
N ALA A 142 -0.74 2.33 4.84
CA ALA A 142 -0.60 3.79 4.89
C ALA A 142 0.66 4.22 5.65
N VAL A 143 1.19 5.39 5.28
CA VAL A 143 2.33 6.02 5.96
C VAL A 143 1.84 6.68 7.26
N VAL A 144 2.59 6.54 8.35
CA VAL A 144 2.32 7.26 9.60
C VAL A 144 3.01 8.62 9.52
N ILE A 145 2.28 9.70 9.82
CA ILE A 145 2.81 11.06 9.90
C ILE A 145 2.58 11.53 11.33
N THR A 146 3.65 11.91 12.02
CA THR A 146 3.59 12.53 13.35
C THR A 146 3.59 14.04 13.20
N ALA A 147 2.69 14.74 13.88
CA ALA A 147 2.66 16.20 13.91
C ALA A 147 2.99 16.69 15.33
N ALA A 148 3.97 17.58 15.45
CA ALA A 148 4.25 18.29 16.68
C ALA A 148 3.67 19.70 16.60
N LYS A 149 2.99 20.17 17.65
CA LYS A 149 2.57 21.56 17.77
C LYS A 149 3.56 22.33 18.62
N TYR A 150 3.81 23.57 18.22
CA TYR A 150 4.60 24.54 18.96
C TYR A 150 3.66 25.57 19.59
N ASP A 151 3.88 25.88 20.85
CA ASP A 151 3.29 27.08 21.45
C ASP A 151 4.15 28.32 21.15
N SER A 152 3.64 29.50 21.49
CA SER A 152 4.34 30.77 21.29
C SER A 152 5.60 30.93 22.15
N ARG A 153 5.94 29.93 22.98
CA ARG A 153 7.12 29.88 23.84
C ARG A 153 8.14 28.84 23.36
N GLY A 154 7.86 28.14 22.26
CA GLY A 154 8.74 27.11 21.70
C GLY A 154 8.73 25.78 22.46
N GLN A 155 7.75 25.54 23.34
CA GLN A 155 7.60 24.24 23.99
C GLN A 155 6.95 23.23 23.03
N PHE A 156 7.53 22.03 23.01
CA PHE A 156 7.09 20.91 22.18
C PHE A 156 5.96 20.16 22.88
N CYS A 157 4.84 19.97 22.18
CA CYS A 157 3.90 18.89 22.47
C CYS A 157 3.78 18.01 21.22
N VAL A 158 4.18 16.75 21.35
CA VAL A 158 3.96 15.71 20.33
C VAL A 158 2.56 15.15 20.58
N SER A 159 1.68 15.23 19.58
CA SER A 159 0.37 14.58 19.58
C SER A 159 0.35 13.40 18.62
#